data_AF-B3DS44-F1
#
_entry.id   AF-B3DS44-F1
#
_cell.length_a   1.000
_cell.length_b   1.000
_cell.length_c   1.000
_cell.angle_alpha   90.00
_cell.angle_beta   90.00
_cell.angle_gamma   90.00
#
_symmetry.space_group_name_H-M   'P 1'
#
loop_
_entity.id
_entity.type
_entity.pdbx_description
1 polymer ?
#
loop_
_entity_poly.entity_id
_entity_poly.type
_entity_poly.pdbx_seq_one_letter_code
_entity_poly.pdbx_strand_id
1 'polypeptide(L)'
;MLFIRSMPFYTQSDLFGRERNGSFQGIVAGLYQTFGGEELYRSTQEKAANLLYQVVKDHPFSDGNKRCAAALFVYFLNGNSILGDDDSPACGG
;
A
#
# COMPACT_ATOMS: atom_id res chain seq x y z
N MET A 1 0.81 -10.96 -6.35
CA MET A 1 2.19 -11.21 -5.83
C MET A 1 3.27 -10.31 -6.44
N LEU A 2 3.12 -9.68 -7.62
CA LEU A 2 4.17 -8.86 -8.26
C LEU A 2 4.17 -7.35 -7.94
N PHE A 3 3.05 -6.73 -7.58
CA PHE A 3 2.94 -5.27 -7.59
C PHE A 3 3.79 -4.56 -6.51
N ILE A 4 3.83 -5.12 -5.29
CA ILE A 4 4.55 -4.52 -4.14
C ILE A 4 6.07 -4.77 -4.23
N ARG A 5 6.49 -5.90 -4.81
CA ARG A 5 7.91 -6.19 -5.07
C ARG A 5 8.49 -5.42 -6.26
N SER A 6 7.63 -4.95 -7.17
CA SER A 6 8.01 -4.13 -8.32
C SER A 6 8.11 -2.63 -7.96
N MET A 7 7.76 -2.24 -6.74
CA MET A 7 7.93 -0.86 -6.30
C MET A 7 9.43 -0.54 -6.17
N PRO A 8 9.93 0.53 -6.80
CA PRO A 8 11.31 1.01 -6.57
C PRO A 8 11.57 1.35 -5.09
N PHE A 9 10.49 1.56 -4.33
CA PHE A 9 10.48 1.89 -2.91
C PHE A 9 10.96 0.76 -1.97
N TYR A 10 10.91 -0.51 -2.40
CA TYR A 10 11.28 -1.64 -1.54
C TYR A 10 12.80 -1.78 -1.35
N THR A 11 13.60 -1.29 -2.31
CA THR A 11 15.06 -1.50 -2.32
C THR A 11 15.91 -0.23 -2.33
N GLN A 12 15.36 0.95 -2.64
CA GLN A 12 16.20 2.13 -3.00
C GLN A 12 16.01 3.41 -2.19
N SER A 13 15.04 3.51 -1.28
CA SER A 13 14.70 4.81 -0.66
C SER A 13 14.93 4.85 0.85
N ASP A 14 15.88 5.68 1.29
CA ASP A 14 16.12 6.10 2.69
C ASP A 14 14.91 6.84 3.31
N LEU A 15 13.91 7.15 2.49
CA LEU A 15 12.64 7.76 2.87
C LEU A 15 11.70 6.79 3.61
N PHE A 16 11.87 5.48 3.37
CA PHE A 16 11.11 4.41 4.00
C PHE A 16 12.04 3.55 4.86
N GLY A 17 11.63 3.25 6.08
CA GLY A 17 12.49 2.50 6.99
C GLY A 17 12.82 1.11 6.44
N ARG A 18 13.95 0.56 6.87
CA ARG A 18 14.31 -0.81 6.53
C ARG A 18 13.29 -1.78 7.12
N GLU A 19 12.84 -2.75 6.32
CA GLU A 19 11.97 -3.82 6.80
C GLU A 19 12.67 -4.60 7.93
N ARG A 20 11.95 -4.81 9.02
CA ARG A 20 12.41 -5.60 10.15
C ARG A 20 11.87 -7.03 9.99
N ASN A 21 12.77 -7.99 9.87
CA ASN A 21 12.48 -9.42 10.03
C ASN A 21 11.41 -10.03 9.10
N GLY A 22 11.14 -9.45 7.92
CA GLY A 22 10.11 -9.99 7.01
C GLY A 22 8.66 -9.67 7.42
N SER A 23 8.47 -8.80 8.43
CA SER A 23 7.13 -8.45 8.94
C SER A 23 6.24 -7.78 7.90
N PHE A 24 6.82 -7.01 6.98
CA PHE A 24 6.04 -6.38 5.91
C PHE A 24 5.54 -7.43 4.91
N GLN A 25 6.36 -8.43 4.58
CA GLN A 25 5.93 -9.54 3.73
C GLN A 25 4.73 -10.30 4.32
N GLY A 26 4.67 -10.46 5.65
CA GLY A 26 3.53 -11.05 6.35
C GLY A 26 2.24 -10.24 6.22
N ILE A 27 2.33 -8.91 6.38
CA ILE A 27 1.18 -7.99 6.20
C ILE A 27 0.63 -8.10 4.78
N VAL A 28 1.52 -8.12 3.78
CA VAL A 28 1.15 -8.26 2.37
C VAL A 28 0.52 -9.63 2.09
N ALA A 29 1.04 -10.70 2.68
CA ALA A 29 0.47 -12.03 2.54
C ALA A 29 -0.96 -12.11 3.12
N GLY A 30 -1.18 -11.50 4.29
CA GLY A 30 -2.51 -11.39 4.89
C GLY A 30 -3.49 -10.54 4.06
N LEU A 31 -3.00 -9.53 3.34
CA LEU A 31 -3.82 -8.67 2.50
C LEU A 31 -4.50 -9.41 1.33
N TYR A 32 -3.80 -10.39 0.76
CA TYR A 32 -4.30 -11.21 -0.35
C TYR A 32 -4.80 -12.58 0.12
N GLN A 33 -4.94 -12.78 1.42
CA GLN A 33 -5.47 -14.02 1.95
C GLN A 33 -6.94 -14.17 1.56
N THR A 34 -7.34 -15.40 1.28
CA THR A 34 -8.73 -15.76 0.98
C THR A 34 -9.30 -16.60 2.12
N PHE A 35 -10.56 -16.38 2.47
CA PHE A 35 -11.28 -17.21 3.43
C PHE A 35 -12.55 -17.75 2.76
N GLY A 36 -12.77 -19.06 2.82
CA GLY A 36 -13.97 -19.68 2.23
C GLY A 36 -14.08 -19.54 0.70
N GLY A 37 -12.98 -19.31 -0.01
CA GLY A 37 -12.96 -19.11 -1.47
C GLY A 37 -13.16 -17.67 -1.93
N GLU A 38 -13.34 -16.72 -1.00
CA GLU A 38 -13.46 -15.28 -1.31
C GLU A 38 -12.25 -14.51 -0.76
N GLU A 39 -11.84 -13.44 -1.46
CA GLU A 39 -10.83 -12.51 -0.94
C GLU A 39 -11.35 -11.82 0.33
N LEU A 40 -10.54 -11.76 1.38
CA LEU A 40 -10.89 -11.09 2.64
C LEU A 40 -11.22 -9.60 2.45
N TYR A 41 -10.60 -8.97 1.46
CA TYR A 41 -10.86 -7.59 1.08
C TYR A 41 -11.23 -7.60 -0.40
N ARG A 42 -12.48 -7.28 -0.73
CA ARG A 42 -12.99 -7.36 -2.11
C ARG A 42 -12.69 -6.08 -2.89
N SER A 43 -12.79 -4.92 -2.23
CA SER A 43 -12.47 -3.64 -2.86
C SER A 43 -11.00 -3.26 -2.69
N THR A 44 -10.49 -2.50 -3.65
CA THR A 44 -9.14 -1.92 -3.57
C THR A 44 -9.02 -0.96 -2.39
N GLN A 45 -10.07 -0.20 -2.06
CA GLN A 45 -10.08 0.73 -0.93
C GLN A 45 -9.93 -0.02 0.40
N GLU A 46 -10.61 -1.15 0.57
CA GLU A 46 -10.46 -2.01 1.74
C GLU A 46 -9.05 -2.59 1.85
N LYS A 47 -8.48 -3.06 0.73
CA LYS A 47 -7.08 -3.51 0.66
C LYS A 47 -6.13 -2.37 1.06
N ALA A 48 -6.33 -1.16 0.52
CA ALA A 48 -5.49 -0.02 0.85
C ALA A 48 -5.60 0.38 2.34
N ALA A 49 -6.81 0.49 2.87
CA ALA A 49 -7.06 0.87 4.27
C ALA A 49 -6.49 -0.16 5.24
N ASN A 50 -6.61 -1.45 4.94
CA ASN A 50 -6.08 -2.50 5.78
C ASN A 50 -4.53 -2.58 5.73
N LEU A 51 -3.94 -2.33 4.56
CA LEU A 51 -2.49 -2.19 4.42
C LEU A 51 -1.96 -1.01 5.25
N LEU A 52 -2.62 0.15 5.16
CA LEU A 52 -2.30 1.33 5.96
C LEU A 52 -2.36 1.01 7.46
N TYR A 53 -3.45 0.39 7.92
CA TYR A 53 -3.67 0.07 9.32
C TYR A 53 -2.58 -0.87 9.87
N GLN A 54 -2.30 -1.98 9.17
CA GLN A 54 -1.32 -2.96 9.61
C GLN A 54 0.10 -2.38 9.64
N VAL A 55 0.50 -1.59 8.64
CA VAL A 55 1.83 -0.96 8.63
C VAL A 55 1.98 0.07 9.75
N VAL A 56 0.94 0.83 10.09
CA VAL A 56 0.98 1.76 11.23
C VAL A 56 1.01 1.02 12.56
N LYS A 57 0.24 -0.06 12.70
CA LYS A 57 0.07 -0.80 13.94
C LYS A 57 1.24 -1.71 14.29
N ASP A 58 1.69 -2.54 13.34
CA ASP A 58 2.67 -3.58 13.60
C ASP A 58 4.12 -3.09 13.44
N HIS A 59 4.30 -1.82 13.06
CA HIS A 59 5.60 -1.17 12.90
C HIS A 59 6.64 -2.06 12.17
N PRO A 60 6.32 -2.55 10.96
CA PRO A 60 7.17 -3.51 10.25
C PRO A 60 8.50 -2.92 9.77
N PHE A 61 8.66 -1.60 9.80
CA PHE A 61 9.88 -0.88 9.42
C PHE A 61 10.60 -0.34 10.65
N SER A 62 11.94 -0.28 10.59
CA SER A 62 12.77 0.27 11.67
C SER A 62 12.48 1.74 11.97
N ASP A 63 12.08 2.52 10.96
CA ASP A 63 11.67 3.92 11.11
C ASP A 63 10.62 4.27 10.05
N GLY A 64 9.95 5.41 10.18
CA GLY A 64 9.11 5.95 9.11
C GLY A 64 7.83 5.18 8.84
N ASN A 65 7.41 4.26 9.70
CA ASN A 65 6.21 3.40 9.50
C ASN A 65 4.97 4.18 9.04
N LYS A 66 4.68 5.32 9.65
CA LYS A 66 3.52 6.16 9.28
C LYS A 66 3.67 6.78 7.88
N ARG A 67 4.88 7.20 7.50
CA ARG A 67 5.21 7.73 6.16
C ARG A 67 5.12 6.61 5.12
N CYS A 68 5.69 5.44 5.43
CA CYS A 68 5.59 4.23 4.62
C CYS A 68 4.13 3.86 4.38
N ALA A 69 3.33 3.80 5.43
CA ALA A 69 1.92 3.45 5.36
C ALA A 69 1.15 4.44 4.46
N ALA A 70 1.33 5.74 4.66
CA ALA A 70 0.65 6.76 3.85
C ALA A 70 1.05 6.70 2.37
N ALA A 71 2.34 6.52 2.07
CA ALA A 71 2.79 6.41 0.69
C ALA A 71 2.29 5.12 0.00
N LEU A 72 2.31 4.00 0.73
CA LEU A 72 1.76 2.73 0.24
C LEU A 72 0.26 2.87 -0.04
N PHE A 73 -0.49 3.54 0.84
CA PHE A 73 -1.91 3.80 0.67
C PHE A 73 -2.20 4.61 -0.61
N VAL A 74 -1.52 5.76 -0.78
CA VAL A 74 -1.70 6.61 -1.96
C VAL A 74 -1.30 5.89 -3.24
N TYR A 75 -0.17 5.16 -3.24
CA TYR A 75 0.25 4.41 -4.41
C TYR A 75 -0.72 3.29 -4.77
N PHE A 76 -1.29 2.60 -3.77
CA PHE A 76 -2.26 1.54 -4.00
C PHE A 76 -3.54 2.09 -4.66
N LEU A 77 -4.00 3.26 -4.23
CA LEU A 77 -5.13 3.95 -4.84
C LEU A 77 -4.79 4.45 -6.27
N ASN A 78 -3.59 4.99 -6.46
CA ASN A 78 -3.14 5.51 -7.76
C ASN A 78 -2.99 4.39 -8.80
N GLY A 79 -2.37 3.27 -8.42
CA GLY A 79 -2.22 2.11 -9.31
C GLY A 79 -3.53 1.42 -9.69
N ASN A 80 -4.63 1.74 -9.01
CA ASN A 80 -5.96 1.26 -9.33
C ASN A 80 -6.86 2.36 -9.94
N SER A 81 -6.30 3.50 -10.32
CA SER A 81 -7.02 4.64 -10.91
C SER A 81 -8.19 5.16 -10.05
N ILE A 82 -8.09 5.03 -8.72
CA ILE A 82 -9.11 5.50 -7.76
C ILE A 82 -8.88 6.95 -7.38
N LEU A 83 -7.61 7.37 -7.37
CA LEU A 83 -7.27 8.79 -7.45
C LEU A 83 -7.54 9.19 -8.90
N GLY A 84 -8.77 9.61 -9.17
CA GLY A 84 -9.11 10.21 -10.45
C GLY A 84 -8.23 11.43 -10.65
N ASP A 85 -7.51 11.45 -11.76
CA ASP A 85 -7.12 12.73 -12.35
C ASP A 85 -8.44 13.42 -12.71
N ASP A 86 -8.90 14.33 -11.86
CA ASP A 86 -9.65 15.49 -12.35
C ASP A 86 -8.65 16.40 -13.07
N ASP A 87 -7.97 15.86 -14.10
CA ASP A 87 -7.49 16.64 -15.24
C ASP A 87 -8.72 16.89 -16.12
N SER A 88 -9.74 17.52 -15.53
CA SER A 88 -10.61 18.39 -16.29
C SER A 88 -9.77 19.64 -16.54
N PRO A 89 -9.26 19.90 -17.76
CA PRO A 89 -8.85 21.25 -18.07
C PRO A 89 -10.09 22.11 -17.84
N ALA A 90 -10.01 23.04 -16.89
CA ALA A 90 -11.05 24.02 -16.68
C ALA A 90 -11.40 24.62 -18.05
N CYS A 91 -12.60 24.35 -18.53
CA CYS A 91 -13.14 24.98 -19.71
C CYS A 91 -13.09 26.50 -19.51
N GLY A 92 -12.43 27.25 -20.40
CA GLY A 92 -12.72 28.66 -20.64
C GLY A 92 -11.52 29.60 -20.66
N GLY A 93 -11.20 30.10 -21.86
CA GLY A 93 -10.29 31.21 -22.11
C GLY A 93 -9.79 31.24 -23.55
#